data_AF-A0A660YWW4-F1
#
_entry.id   AF-A0A660YWW4-F1
#
_cell.length_a   1.000
_cell.length_b   1.000
_cell.length_c   1.000
_cell.angle_alpha   90.00
_cell.angle_beta   90.00
_cell.angle_gamma   90.00
#
_symmetry.space_group_name_H-M   'P 1'
#
loop_
_entity.id
_entity.type
_entity.pdbx_description
1 polymer ?
#
loop_
_entity_poly.entity_id
_entity_poly.type
_entity_poly.pdbx_seq_one_letter_code
_entity_poly.pdbx_strand_id
1 'polypeptide(L)'
;MKKYFSLTLIVLIFFWCNSFGQEQTGPEPQVSQSVHNDTSPPLTELVNMQTPPSQWEDGIVPLLIDPPQFADEYEYDPSVQRINGSNGISIVVQNWQGISASGLAPPDPSGAVGPNHYMEMVNSRFQIWNKIGTSLLGPSSLGTIWAGFPGPWSGSLNDGDPIVLYDEAADRWFASEFSLPNFPNGPFYMLIAVSQTNDPTGSWHRYGFTFPNMPDYEKYGIWPDGYYMSANSFSSGSLNFIGAAAVAFERSEMLNGNPAQMVFFQNSSSTTWSLLPSDNDGAAPPAGASNYCTQLRPPNGLDVFEFDVDWVTPGNSTFTGPTIIAASPYSSVNNIPQSGTGTLLDAQDGKAMNRLNYRNFGSHQAMVVCHTIDAGGSRAGMRWYELRNT
;
A
#
# COMPACT_ATOMS: atom_id res chain seq x y z
N MET A 1 -59.06 36.55 62.24
CA MET A 1 -57.59 36.41 62.09
C MET A 1 -57.31 35.85 60.71
N LYS A 2 -56.59 36.63 59.89
CA LYS A 2 -56.35 36.42 58.46
C LYS A 2 -55.46 35.18 58.22
N LYS A 3 -55.83 34.32 57.27
CA LYS A 3 -54.94 33.32 56.65
C LYS A 3 -54.79 33.69 55.18
N TYR A 4 -53.60 34.14 54.80
CA TYR A 4 -53.23 34.43 53.42
C TYR A 4 -52.73 33.14 52.74
N PHE A 5 -53.30 32.84 51.57
CA PHE A 5 -52.81 31.82 50.65
C PHE A 5 -51.58 32.38 49.91
N SER A 6 -50.44 31.70 50.02
CA SER A 6 -49.25 31.98 49.21
C SER A 6 -49.27 31.08 47.98
N LEU A 7 -49.28 31.71 46.80
CA LEU A 7 -49.17 31.09 45.49
C LEU A 7 -47.68 30.83 45.20
N THR A 8 -47.26 29.56 45.13
CA THR A 8 -45.87 29.21 44.79
C THR A 8 -45.73 29.12 43.27
N LEU A 9 -44.96 30.05 42.70
CA LEU A 9 -44.58 30.09 41.29
C LEU A 9 -43.45 29.07 41.05
N ILE A 10 -43.72 28.03 40.26
CA ILE A 10 -42.70 27.06 39.82
C ILE A 10 -42.01 27.63 38.57
N VAL A 11 -40.74 27.99 38.70
CA VAL A 11 -39.86 28.38 37.59
C VAL A 11 -39.23 27.11 37.02
N LEU A 12 -39.61 26.73 35.80
CA LEU A 12 -38.98 25.65 35.04
C LEU A 12 -37.68 26.18 34.41
N ILE A 13 -36.54 25.69 34.91
CA ILE A 13 -35.21 25.94 34.34
C ILE A 13 -35.00 24.92 33.21
N PHE A 14 -34.99 25.39 31.96
CA PHE A 14 -34.55 24.58 30.82
C PHE A 14 -33.02 24.43 30.87
N PHE A 15 -32.54 23.22 31.15
CA PHE A 15 -31.14 22.86 30.94
C PHE A 15 -30.88 22.74 29.43
N TRP A 16 -30.18 23.73 28.88
CA TRP A 16 -29.51 23.58 27.58
C TRP A 16 -28.31 22.65 27.78
N CYS A 17 -28.46 21.39 27.38
CA CYS A 17 -27.35 20.48 27.23
C CYS A 17 -26.61 20.87 25.93
N ASN A 18 -25.56 21.69 26.05
CA ASN A 18 -24.58 21.80 24.97
C ASN A 18 -23.85 20.46 24.93
N SER A 19 -24.19 19.60 23.97
CA SER A 19 -23.31 18.48 23.62
C SER A 19 -22.06 19.09 23.00
N PHE A 20 -20.96 19.10 23.73
CA PHE A 20 -19.65 19.17 23.10
C PHE A 20 -19.47 17.84 22.37
N GLY A 21 -19.75 17.82 21.06
CA GLY A 21 -19.20 16.77 20.21
C GLY A 21 -17.68 16.84 20.37
N GLN A 22 -17.03 15.71 20.66
CA GLN A 22 -15.58 15.63 20.50
C GLN A 22 -15.27 16.01 19.06
N GLU A 23 -14.55 17.10 18.86
CA GLU A 23 -13.94 17.43 17.59
C GLU A 23 -13.05 16.23 17.22
N GLN A 24 -13.38 15.56 16.11
CA GLN A 24 -12.57 14.46 15.59
C GLN A 24 -11.25 15.07 15.12
N THR A 25 -10.18 14.94 15.92
CA THR A 25 -8.87 15.57 15.67
C THR A 25 -8.05 14.87 14.55
N GLY A 26 -8.72 14.15 13.65
CA GLY A 26 -8.12 13.40 12.56
C GLY A 26 -8.37 14.02 11.19
N PRO A 27 -7.69 13.55 10.12
CA PRO A 27 -8.01 13.99 8.77
C PRO A 27 -9.46 13.64 8.41
N GLU A 28 -10.12 14.49 7.64
CA GLU A 28 -11.48 14.23 7.14
C GLU A 28 -11.45 13.29 5.92
N PRO A 29 -12.41 12.36 5.81
CA PRO A 29 -12.52 11.49 4.65
C PRO A 29 -12.94 12.30 3.41
N GLN A 30 -12.22 12.12 2.32
CA GLN A 30 -12.62 12.54 0.99
C GLN A 30 -13.19 11.34 0.25
N VAL A 31 -14.36 11.51 -0.34
CA VAL A 31 -15.10 10.42 -0.98
C VAL A 31 -15.22 10.72 -2.47
N SER A 32 -14.82 9.77 -3.30
CA SER A 32 -15.03 9.82 -4.74
C SER A 32 -15.38 8.43 -5.28
N GLN A 33 -15.50 8.31 -6.60
CA GLN A 33 -15.68 7.03 -7.30
C GLN A 33 -14.62 6.88 -8.38
N SER A 34 -14.51 5.69 -8.96
CA SER A 34 -13.74 5.46 -10.18
C SER A 34 -14.17 6.45 -11.27
N VAL A 35 -13.22 7.18 -11.84
CA VAL A 35 -13.45 8.11 -12.96
C VAL A 35 -14.00 7.37 -14.17
N HIS A 36 -13.49 6.16 -14.38
CA HIS A 36 -13.99 5.21 -15.36
C HIS A 36 -13.67 3.79 -14.89
N ASN A 37 -14.51 2.84 -15.26
CA ASN A 37 -14.26 1.42 -15.11
C ASN A 37 -14.84 0.64 -16.29
N ASP A 38 -14.18 -0.45 -16.67
CA ASP A 38 -14.64 -1.38 -17.70
C ASP A 38 -14.19 -2.82 -17.44
N THR A 39 -14.51 -3.72 -18.38
CA THR A 39 -13.94 -5.06 -18.42
C THR A 39 -13.14 -5.23 -19.70
N SER A 40 -11.89 -5.62 -19.57
CA SER A 40 -10.99 -5.81 -20.70
C SER A 40 -11.34 -7.08 -21.51
N PRO A 41 -10.94 -7.14 -22.79
CA PRO A 41 -10.66 -8.42 -23.45
C PRO A 41 -9.66 -9.27 -22.64
N PRO A 42 -9.57 -10.59 -22.89
CA PRO A 42 -8.56 -11.42 -22.27
C PRO A 42 -7.15 -10.86 -22.46
N LEU A 43 -6.30 -10.96 -21.44
CA LEU A 43 -4.93 -10.45 -21.50
C LEU A 43 -4.12 -11.10 -22.64
N THR A 44 -4.43 -12.35 -22.98
CA THR A 44 -3.88 -13.04 -24.17
C THR A 44 -4.22 -12.37 -25.51
N GLU A 45 -5.27 -11.57 -25.57
CA GLU A 45 -5.62 -10.76 -26.74
C GLU A 45 -4.95 -9.39 -26.68
N LEU A 46 -4.94 -8.77 -25.49
CA LEU A 46 -4.37 -7.44 -25.25
C LEU A 46 -2.87 -7.35 -25.58
N VAL A 47 -2.11 -8.44 -25.47
CA VAL A 47 -0.67 -8.46 -25.86
C VAL A 47 -0.42 -8.08 -27.32
N ASN A 48 -1.44 -8.12 -28.18
CA ASN A 48 -1.34 -7.68 -29.57
C ASN A 48 -1.69 -6.20 -29.77
N MET A 49 -2.17 -5.52 -28.73
CA MET A 49 -2.52 -4.10 -28.78
C MET A 49 -1.29 -3.24 -28.51
N GLN A 50 -1.22 -2.10 -29.21
CA GLN A 50 -0.17 -1.12 -28.98
C GLN A 50 -0.46 -0.36 -27.68
N THR A 51 0.56 -0.22 -26.84
CA THR A 51 0.53 0.62 -25.64
C THR A 51 1.42 1.84 -25.85
N PRO A 52 1.09 3.00 -25.27
CA PRO A 52 2.04 4.10 -25.15
C PRO A 52 3.36 3.59 -24.52
N PRO A 53 4.52 4.11 -24.96
CA PRO A 53 5.78 3.86 -24.25
C PRO A 53 5.73 4.48 -22.86
N SER A 54 6.63 4.05 -21.98
CA SER A 54 6.85 4.75 -20.71
C SER A 54 7.43 6.14 -21.00
N GLN A 55 7.01 7.15 -20.25
CA GLN A 55 7.59 8.50 -20.35
C GLN A 55 8.98 8.61 -19.69
N TRP A 56 9.45 7.57 -19.01
CA TRP A 56 10.70 7.55 -18.22
C TRP A 56 11.89 6.91 -18.96
N GLU A 57 12.14 7.32 -20.20
CA GLU A 57 13.08 6.67 -21.14
C GLU A 57 14.58 6.71 -20.72
N ASP A 58 14.96 7.54 -19.76
CA ASP A 58 16.38 7.73 -19.34
C ASP A 58 16.90 6.66 -18.36
N GLY A 59 16.06 5.70 -17.95
CA GLY A 59 16.48 4.55 -17.14
C GLY A 59 16.73 4.83 -15.66
N ILE A 60 16.81 6.09 -15.23
CA ILE A 60 16.94 6.46 -13.81
C ILE A 60 15.85 7.46 -13.48
N VAL A 61 14.90 7.04 -12.64
CA VAL A 61 13.89 7.90 -12.04
C VAL A 61 14.47 8.44 -10.73
N PRO A 62 14.73 9.75 -10.62
CA PRO A 62 15.25 10.33 -9.38
C PRO A 62 14.20 10.25 -8.28
N LEU A 63 14.64 9.98 -7.05
CA LEU A 63 13.79 10.08 -5.87
C LEU A 63 13.27 11.52 -5.73
N LEU A 64 11.97 11.68 -5.50
CA LEU A 64 11.36 13.01 -5.26
C LEU A 64 11.83 13.64 -3.95
N ILE A 65 12.22 12.81 -2.98
CA ILE A 65 12.80 13.22 -1.71
C ILE A 65 13.71 12.10 -1.20
N ASP A 66 14.83 12.49 -0.59
CA ASP A 66 15.68 11.54 0.11
C ASP A 66 14.90 10.94 1.29
N PRO A 67 14.93 9.61 1.48
CA PRO A 67 14.36 9.00 2.67
C PRO A 67 14.97 9.64 3.92
N PRO A 68 14.20 9.78 5.01
CA PRO A 68 14.73 10.26 6.27
C PRO A 68 15.97 9.46 6.67
N GLN A 69 17.12 10.13 6.85
CA GLN A 69 18.33 9.49 7.36
C GLN A 69 18.35 9.57 8.88
N PHE A 70 18.65 8.45 9.56
CA PHE A 70 18.68 8.40 11.02
C PHE A 70 20.12 8.36 11.53
N ALA A 71 20.33 8.96 12.71
CA ALA A 71 21.64 9.05 13.32
C ALA A 71 22.19 7.65 13.69
N ASP A 72 23.43 7.39 13.29
CA ASP A 72 24.18 6.21 13.68
C ASP A 72 24.69 6.36 15.11
N GLU A 73 23.80 6.15 16.08
CA GLU A 73 24.14 6.24 17.50
C GLU A 73 24.62 4.92 18.11
N TYR A 74 24.34 3.79 17.46
CA TYR A 74 24.61 2.46 18.02
C TYR A 74 25.59 1.67 17.16
N GLU A 75 26.66 1.19 17.78
CA GLU A 75 27.68 0.34 17.12
C GLU A 75 27.12 -1.03 16.69
N TYR A 76 25.96 -1.44 17.25
CA TYR A 76 25.36 -2.75 17.05
C TYR A 76 23.87 -2.78 17.44
N ASP A 77 23.05 -3.55 16.71
CA ASP A 77 21.64 -3.77 17.07
C ASP A 77 21.47 -4.71 18.28
N PRO A 78 20.88 -4.26 19.40
CA PRO A 78 20.73 -5.07 20.62
C PRO A 78 19.81 -6.30 20.47
N SER A 79 18.99 -6.35 19.43
CA SER A 79 18.02 -7.40 19.13
C SER A 79 18.48 -8.38 18.07
N VAL A 80 19.68 -8.21 17.48
CA VAL A 80 20.10 -9.11 16.40
C VAL A 80 20.27 -10.56 16.90
N GLN A 81 19.78 -11.46 16.06
CA GLN A 81 19.81 -12.88 16.31
C GLN A 81 21.25 -13.42 16.32
N ARG A 82 21.66 -14.00 17.45
CA ARG A 82 23.00 -14.62 17.63
C ARG A 82 23.01 -16.14 17.49
N ILE A 83 21.82 -16.76 17.46
CA ILE A 83 21.64 -18.20 17.41
C ILE A 83 20.61 -18.50 16.34
N ASN A 84 20.96 -19.38 15.40
CA ASN A 84 20.03 -19.83 14.37
C ASN A 84 18.83 -20.53 15.03
N GLY A 85 17.62 -20.18 14.60
CA GLY A 85 16.42 -20.94 14.95
C GLY A 85 16.46 -22.34 14.35
N SER A 86 15.62 -23.23 14.87
CA SER A 86 15.30 -24.49 14.18
C SER A 86 14.38 -24.18 13.01
N ASN A 87 14.96 -23.99 11.83
CA ASN A 87 14.14 -23.89 10.62
C ASN A 87 13.62 -25.28 10.27
N GLY A 88 12.31 -25.40 10.04
CA GLY A 88 11.79 -26.51 9.24
C GLY A 88 12.54 -26.55 7.91
N ILE A 89 12.73 -27.73 7.32
CA ILE A 89 13.41 -27.84 6.03
C ILE A 89 12.54 -27.12 4.99
N SER A 90 12.87 -25.87 4.67
CA SER A 90 12.33 -25.17 3.51
C SER A 90 13.12 -25.64 2.29
N ILE A 91 12.53 -26.54 1.52
CA ILE A 91 13.08 -26.93 0.21
C ILE A 91 12.65 -25.90 -0.84
N VAL A 92 13.61 -25.42 -1.62
CA VAL A 92 13.29 -24.71 -2.86
C VAL A 92 12.68 -25.74 -3.80
N VAL A 93 11.36 -25.71 -3.95
CA VAL A 93 10.62 -26.70 -4.78
C VAL A 93 10.81 -26.41 -6.26
N GLN A 94 10.87 -25.13 -6.64
CA GLN A 94 11.06 -24.67 -8.00
C GLN A 94 11.90 -23.38 -8.01
N ASN A 95 12.66 -23.18 -9.09
CA ASN A 95 13.46 -21.98 -9.32
C ASN A 95 13.60 -21.73 -10.82
N TRP A 96 13.32 -20.51 -11.25
CA TRP A 96 13.50 -20.07 -12.63
C TRP A 96 13.91 -18.59 -12.64
N GLN A 97 14.39 -18.11 -13.79
CA GLN A 97 14.73 -16.69 -13.95
C GLN A 97 13.47 -15.84 -14.06
N GLY A 98 13.41 -14.76 -13.27
CA GLY A 98 12.38 -13.72 -13.38
C GLY A 98 12.69 -12.70 -14.48
N ILE A 99 11.96 -11.60 -14.49
CA ILE A 99 12.17 -10.48 -15.42
C ILE A 99 13.19 -9.47 -14.88
N SER A 100 13.96 -8.88 -15.79
CA SER A 100 14.93 -7.83 -15.46
C SER A 100 14.26 -6.46 -15.42
N ALA A 101 14.79 -5.56 -14.58
CA ALA A 101 14.43 -4.14 -14.52
C ALA A 101 14.65 -3.38 -15.84
N SER A 102 15.29 -4.01 -16.84
CA SER A 102 15.38 -3.48 -18.21
C SER A 102 16.01 -2.09 -18.29
N GLY A 103 16.93 -1.79 -17.36
CA GLY A 103 17.65 -0.52 -17.29
C GLY A 103 16.95 0.56 -16.47
N LEU A 104 15.81 0.27 -15.83
CA LEU A 104 15.09 1.19 -14.94
C LEU A 104 15.60 1.08 -13.50
N ALA A 105 15.78 2.23 -12.85
CA ALA A 105 16.16 2.38 -11.47
C ALA A 105 15.28 3.45 -10.81
N PRO A 106 14.62 3.17 -9.66
CA PRO A 106 14.57 1.87 -8.99
C PRO A 106 13.89 0.77 -9.84
N PRO A 107 14.13 -0.52 -9.53
CA PRO A 107 13.57 -1.63 -10.30
C PRO A 107 12.10 -1.92 -9.98
N ASP A 108 11.62 -1.50 -8.80
CA ASP A 108 10.25 -1.70 -8.29
C ASP A 108 9.65 -3.09 -8.56
N PRO A 109 10.29 -4.17 -8.09
CA PRO A 109 9.79 -5.51 -8.29
C PRO A 109 8.60 -5.79 -7.37
N SER A 110 7.56 -6.40 -7.93
CA SER A 110 6.39 -6.91 -7.24
C SER A 110 6.04 -8.28 -7.77
N GLY A 111 5.66 -9.22 -6.90
CA GLY A 111 5.38 -10.59 -7.30
C GLY A 111 4.33 -11.23 -6.41
N ALA A 112 3.39 -11.94 -7.03
CA ALA A 112 2.33 -12.64 -6.32
C ALA A 112 2.14 -14.06 -6.85
N VAL A 113 1.72 -14.93 -5.93
CA VAL A 113 1.53 -16.35 -6.18
C VAL A 113 0.07 -16.70 -5.99
N GLY A 114 -0.57 -17.18 -7.06
CA GLY A 114 -1.88 -17.82 -6.98
C GLY A 114 -1.77 -19.36 -7.00
N PRO A 115 -2.91 -20.07 -7.04
CA PRO A 115 -2.95 -21.53 -7.05
C PRO A 115 -2.23 -22.15 -8.24
N ASN A 116 -2.38 -21.54 -9.42
CA ASN A 116 -1.88 -22.09 -10.70
C ASN A 116 -0.79 -21.24 -11.35
N HIS A 117 -0.61 -20.00 -10.90
CA HIS A 117 0.24 -19.02 -11.56
C HIS A 117 1.16 -18.29 -10.59
N TYR A 118 2.29 -17.81 -11.10
CA TYR A 118 3.09 -16.75 -10.52
C TYR A 118 3.10 -15.59 -11.49
N MET A 119 2.84 -14.39 -11.00
CA MET A 119 2.93 -13.16 -11.78
C MET A 119 3.98 -12.26 -11.14
N GLU A 120 4.88 -11.74 -11.95
CA GLU A 120 5.90 -10.77 -11.57
C GLU A 120 5.71 -9.51 -12.40
N MET A 121 5.83 -8.36 -11.74
CA MET A 121 5.89 -7.05 -12.36
C MET A 121 7.18 -6.37 -11.90
N VAL A 122 7.88 -5.71 -12.83
CA VAL A 122 9.12 -4.99 -12.53
C VAL A 122 9.09 -3.70 -13.32
N ASN A 123 8.85 -2.60 -12.60
CA ASN A 123 8.61 -1.27 -13.13
C ASN A 123 7.65 -1.33 -14.35
N SER A 124 8.10 -1.07 -15.57
CA SER A 124 7.22 -1.04 -16.76
C SER A 124 7.03 -2.39 -17.48
N ARG A 125 7.25 -3.54 -16.82
CA ARG A 125 7.10 -4.89 -17.42
C ARG A 125 6.39 -5.86 -16.50
N PHE A 126 5.78 -6.88 -17.07
CA PHE A 126 5.28 -8.03 -16.32
C PHE A 126 5.44 -9.35 -17.07
N GLN A 127 5.37 -10.46 -16.34
CA GLN A 127 5.33 -11.81 -16.90
C GLN A 127 4.54 -12.76 -15.99
N ILE A 128 3.90 -13.76 -16.62
CA ILE A 128 3.08 -14.79 -15.95
C ILE A 128 3.67 -16.16 -16.27
N TRP A 129 3.91 -16.96 -15.23
CA TRP A 129 4.33 -18.36 -15.34
C TRP A 129 3.30 -19.28 -14.69
N ASN A 130 3.33 -20.55 -15.08
CA ASN A 130 2.74 -21.61 -14.27
C ASN A 130 3.62 -21.95 -13.05
N LYS A 131 3.12 -22.79 -12.15
CA LYS A 131 3.83 -23.21 -10.92
C LYS A 131 5.11 -24.03 -11.15
N ILE A 132 5.42 -24.44 -12.38
CA ILE A 132 6.64 -25.18 -12.73
C ILE A 132 7.62 -24.33 -13.57
N GLY A 133 7.40 -23.02 -13.68
CA GLY A 133 8.32 -22.10 -14.33
C GLY A 133 8.20 -22.02 -15.86
N THR A 134 7.14 -22.57 -16.44
CA THR A 134 6.84 -22.34 -17.87
C THR A 134 6.22 -20.96 -18.03
N SER A 135 6.82 -20.11 -18.86
CA SER A 135 6.22 -18.83 -19.25
C SER A 135 4.91 -19.08 -19.99
N LEU A 136 3.84 -18.45 -19.54
CA LEU A 136 2.52 -18.52 -20.19
C LEU A 136 2.22 -17.24 -20.97
N LEU A 137 2.64 -16.09 -20.44
CA LEU A 137 2.47 -14.78 -21.06
C LEU A 137 3.60 -13.85 -20.64
N GLY A 138 4.19 -13.16 -21.60
CA GLY A 138 5.25 -12.17 -21.37
C GLY A 138 6.68 -12.72 -21.55
N PRO A 139 7.70 -11.88 -21.26
CA PRO A 139 7.57 -10.53 -20.69
C PRO A 139 6.89 -9.54 -21.63
N SER A 140 5.97 -8.75 -21.10
CA SER A 140 5.17 -7.75 -21.83
C SER A 140 5.27 -6.39 -21.16
N SER A 141 4.88 -5.33 -21.87
CA SER A 141 4.73 -3.98 -21.30
C SER A 141 3.71 -4.02 -20.16
N LEU A 142 3.97 -3.35 -19.03
CA LEU A 142 2.99 -3.25 -17.93
C LEU A 142 1.65 -2.71 -18.44
N GLY A 143 1.71 -1.70 -19.30
CA GLY A 143 0.55 -1.10 -19.92
C GLY A 143 -0.33 -1.98 -20.77
N THR A 144 0.09 -3.20 -21.09
CA THR A 144 -0.75 -4.16 -21.80
C THR A 144 -2.02 -4.48 -21.00
N ILE A 145 -1.97 -4.47 -19.66
CA ILE A 145 -3.14 -4.70 -18.80
C ILE A 145 -4.22 -3.63 -19.06
N TRP A 146 -3.81 -2.39 -19.28
CA TRP A 146 -4.70 -1.26 -19.55
C TRP A 146 -4.80 -0.87 -21.02
N ALA A 147 -4.34 -1.72 -21.95
CA ALA A 147 -4.39 -1.41 -23.37
C ALA A 147 -5.83 -1.10 -23.83
N GLY A 148 -6.00 0.06 -24.48
CA GLY A 148 -7.30 0.55 -24.93
C GLY A 148 -8.25 1.00 -23.82
N PHE A 149 -7.80 1.11 -22.56
CA PHE A 149 -8.61 1.62 -21.46
C PHE A 149 -8.83 3.14 -21.60
N PRO A 150 -10.06 3.62 -21.78
CA PRO A 150 -10.29 5.03 -22.09
C PRO A 150 -10.29 5.90 -20.82
N GLY A 151 -9.65 7.06 -20.91
CA GLY A 151 -9.70 8.08 -19.88
C GLY A 151 -8.63 9.15 -20.08
N PRO A 152 -8.48 10.09 -19.13
CA PRO A 152 -7.39 11.07 -19.17
C PRO A 152 -5.99 10.45 -19.21
N TRP A 153 -5.85 9.20 -18.76
CA TRP A 153 -4.63 8.38 -18.76
C TRP A 153 -4.34 7.66 -20.09
N SER A 154 -5.19 7.73 -21.13
CA SER A 154 -5.04 6.93 -22.35
C SER A 154 -3.68 7.08 -23.06
N GLY A 155 -2.96 8.20 -22.84
CA GLY A 155 -1.61 8.44 -23.36
C GLY A 155 -0.47 8.02 -22.42
N SER A 156 -0.80 7.52 -21.23
CA SER A 156 0.09 7.38 -20.06
C SER A 156 -0.25 6.08 -19.32
N LEU A 157 -0.16 4.95 -20.03
CA LEU A 157 -0.58 3.63 -19.55
C LEU A 157 0.61 2.75 -19.15
N ASN A 158 1.80 3.29 -18.94
CA ASN A 158 2.98 2.46 -18.70
C ASN A 158 4.02 3.24 -17.88
N ASP A 159 3.55 3.89 -16.84
CA ASP A 159 4.35 4.88 -16.11
C ASP A 159 5.15 4.27 -14.94
N GLY A 160 4.77 3.09 -14.43
CA GLY A 160 5.58 2.34 -13.47
C GLY A 160 4.94 2.12 -12.10
N ASP A 161 5.80 1.88 -11.11
CA ASP A 161 5.48 1.46 -9.73
C ASP A 161 4.42 0.35 -9.62
N PRO A 162 4.62 -0.79 -10.29
CA PRO A 162 3.61 -1.82 -10.30
C PRO A 162 3.47 -2.49 -8.92
N ILE A 163 2.24 -2.79 -8.55
CA ILE A 163 1.95 -3.75 -7.48
C ILE A 163 1.05 -4.86 -8.02
N VAL A 164 1.46 -6.10 -7.77
CA VAL A 164 0.63 -7.29 -8.00
C VAL A 164 0.37 -7.99 -6.68
N LEU A 165 -0.89 -8.34 -6.44
CA LEU A 165 -1.33 -9.15 -5.30
C LEU A 165 -2.24 -10.27 -5.80
N TYR A 166 -2.39 -11.31 -4.98
CA TYR A 166 -3.39 -12.34 -5.20
C TYR A 166 -4.35 -12.37 -4.02
N ASP A 167 -5.59 -12.02 -4.30
CA ASP A 167 -6.71 -12.04 -3.37
C ASP A 167 -7.24 -13.45 -3.22
N GLU A 168 -6.67 -14.17 -2.25
CA GLU A 168 -7.00 -15.56 -1.97
C GLU A 168 -8.43 -15.76 -1.42
N ALA A 169 -9.03 -14.73 -0.82
CA ALA A 169 -10.40 -14.79 -0.32
C ALA A 169 -11.43 -14.71 -1.46
N ALA A 170 -11.12 -13.96 -2.54
CA ALA A 170 -11.97 -13.89 -3.73
C ALA A 170 -11.50 -14.78 -4.89
N ASP A 171 -10.33 -15.43 -4.78
CA ASP A 171 -9.71 -16.20 -5.86
C ASP A 171 -9.47 -15.31 -7.11
N ARG A 172 -8.89 -14.11 -6.90
CA ARG A 172 -8.64 -13.08 -7.94
C ARG A 172 -7.23 -12.50 -7.87
N TRP A 173 -6.75 -12.02 -9.01
CA TRP A 173 -5.52 -11.24 -9.11
C TRP A 173 -5.83 -9.75 -9.03
N PHE A 174 -4.93 -9.00 -8.41
CA PHE A 174 -4.95 -7.54 -8.33
C PHE A 174 -3.67 -7.01 -8.97
N ALA A 175 -3.78 -5.95 -9.76
CA ALA A 175 -2.68 -5.25 -10.41
C ALA A 175 -2.89 -3.74 -10.29
N SER A 176 -1.82 -2.96 -10.11
CA SER A 176 -1.86 -1.51 -10.18
C SER A 176 -0.65 -0.90 -10.86
N GLU A 177 -0.81 0.33 -11.32
CA GLU A 177 0.26 1.27 -11.68
C GLU A 177 -0.20 2.70 -11.37
N PHE A 178 0.73 3.64 -11.19
CA PHE A 178 0.37 5.04 -11.36
C PHE A 178 0.26 5.40 -12.84
N SER A 179 -0.49 6.46 -13.13
CA SER A 179 -0.58 7.07 -14.45
C SER A 179 -0.48 8.59 -14.32
N LEU A 180 0.47 9.18 -15.03
CA LEU A 180 0.93 10.55 -14.86
C LEU A 180 0.85 11.37 -16.16
N PRO A 181 -0.33 11.51 -16.79
CA PRO A 181 -0.49 12.16 -18.10
C PRO A 181 -0.18 13.66 -18.11
N ASN A 182 -0.08 14.30 -16.93
CA ASN A 182 0.11 15.74 -16.78
C ASN A 182 1.38 16.10 -15.98
N PHE A 183 2.24 15.12 -15.68
CA PHE A 183 3.41 15.30 -14.82
C PHE A 183 4.26 16.52 -15.23
N PRO A 184 4.73 17.37 -14.28
CA PRO A 184 4.63 17.25 -12.82
C PRO A 184 3.34 17.84 -12.22
N ASN A 185 2.38 18.24 -13.06
CA ASN A 185 1.10 18.79 -12.62
C ASN A 185 0.04 17.68 -12.54
N GLY A 186 -0.92 17.83 -11.62
CA GLY A 186 -2.10 16.99 -11.57
C GLY A 186 -3.12 17.35 -12.67
N PRO A 187 -4.22 16.59 -12.77
CA PRO A 187 -4.55 15.43 -11.94
C PRO A 187 -3.64 14.24 -12.22
N PHE A 188 -3.38 13.46 -11.17
CA PHE A 188 -2.68 12.17 -11.21
C PHE A 188 -3.68 11.03 -11.09
N TYR A 189 -3.31 9.83 -11.51
CA TYR A 189 -4.21 8.69 -11.48
C TYR A 189 -3.53 7.43 -10.93
N MET A 190 -4.31 6.61 -10.24
CA MET A 190 -3.96 5.21 -10.01
C MET A 190 -4.84 4.35 -10.90
N LEU A 191 -4.21 3.51 -11.72
CA LEU A 191 -4.90 2.51 -12.51
C LEU A 191 -4.85 1.20 -11.75
N ILE A 192 -6.01 0.58 -11.55
CA ILE A 192 -6.13 -0.69 -10.84
C ILE A 192 -6.88 -1.67 -11.72
N ALA A 193 -6.47 -2.93 -11.72
CA ALA A 193 -7.16 -4.01 -12.39
C ALA A 193 -7.36 -5.19 -11.44
N VAL A 194 -8.54 -5.79 -11.49
CA VAL A 194 -8.88 -7.02 -10.75
C VAL A 194 -9.32 -8.08 -11.77
N SER A 195 -8.71 -9.25 -11.77
CA SER A 195 -9.05 -10.29 -12.75
C SER A 195 -10.49 -10.79 -12.56
N GLN A 196 -11.10 -11.36 -13.59
CA GLN A 196 -12.45 -11.96 -13.45
C GLN A 196 -12.45 -13.35 -12.81
N THR A 197 -11.30 -14.02 -12.86
CA THR A 197 -11.09 -15.38 -12.35
C THR A 197 -9.67 -15.50 -11.78
N ASN A 198 -9.29 -16.68 -11.30
CA ASN A 198 -7.91 -16.94 -10.85
C ASN A 198 -6.91 -17.22 -11.98
N ASP A 199 -7.35 -17.12 -13.23
CA ASP A 199 -6.48 -17.10 -14.40
C ASP A 199 -6.13 -15.64 -14.75
N PRO A 200 -4.89 -15.18 -14.50
CA PRO A 200 -4.48 -13.80 -14.79
C PRO A 200 -4.31 -13.55 -16.30
N THR A 201 -4.36 -14.60 -17.14
CA THR A 201 -4.30 -14.46 -18.61
C THR A 201 -5.67 -14.13 -19.22
N GLY A 202 -6.74 -14.20 -18.43
CA GLY A 202 -8.10 -13.87 -18.82
C GLY A 202 -8.40 -12.36 -18.79
N SER A 203 -9.68 -12.03 -18.72
CA SER A 203 -10.18 -10.64 -18.65
C SER A 203 -10.05 -10.04 -17.25
N TRP A 204 -9.96 -8.71 -17.20
CA TRP A 204 -9.80 -7.92 -15.98
C TRP A 204 -10.82 -6.79 -15.92
N HIS A 205 -11.35 -6.53 -14.72
CA HIS A 205 -12.09 -5.32 -14.40
C HIS A 205 -11.09 -4.20 -14.13
N ARG A 206 -11.11 -3.14 -14.94
CA ARG A 206 -10.13 -2.05 -14.89
C ARG A 206 -10.77 -0.79 -14.34
N TYR A 207 -10.00 -0.03 -13.59
CA TYR A 207 -10.43 1.14 -12.84
C TYR A 207 -9.38 2.25 -12.96
N GLY A 208 -9.84 3.50 -13.13
CA GLY A 208 -8.99 4.68 -12.98
C GLY A 208 -9.52 5.57 -11.85
N PHE A 209 -8.67 5.83 -10.85
CA PHE A 209 -8.99 6.70 -9.72
C PHE A 209 -8.13 7.96 -9.78
N THR A 210 -8.72 9.12 -9.47
CA THR A 210 -8.02 10.42 -9.52
C THR A 210 -7.42 10.77 -8.18
N PHE A 211 -6.22 11.35 -8.21
CA PHE A 211 -5.47 11.80 -7.04
C PHE A 211 -5.12 13.30 -7.19
N PRO A 212 -5.37 14.11 -6.14
CA PRO A 212 -5.10 15.55 -6.19
C PRO A 212 -3.60 15.89 -6.08
N ASN A 213 -2.82 15.00 -5.48
CA ASN A 213 -1.38 15.09 -5.25
C ASN A 213 -0.72 13.84 -5.84
N MET A 214 0.54 13.94 -6.24
CA MET A 214 1.24 12.82 -6.86
C MET A 214 1.44 11.72 -5.80
N PRO A 215 0.83 10.53 -5.99
CA PRO A 215 1.02 9.39 -5.11
C PRO A 215 2.26 8.62 -5.59
N ASP A 216 3.30 8.58 -4.77
CA ASP A 216 4.52 7.83 -5.05
C ASP A 216 4.75 6.75 -4.02
N TYR A 217 5.50 5.73 -4.40
CA TYR A 217 5.90 4.65 -3.51
C TYR A 217 4.71 3.91 -2.89
N GLU A 218 3.63 3.73 -3.65
CA GLU A 218 2.41 3.14 -3.14
C GLU A 218 2.56 1.68 -2.72
N LYS A 219 1.79 1.31 -1.70
CA LYS A 219 1.73 -0.05 -1.15
C LYS A 219 0.27 -0.41 -0.92
N TYR A 220 -0.04 -1.68 -1.14
CA TYR A 220 -1.40 -2.19 -1.06
C TYR A 220 -1.51 -3.34 -0.07
N GLY A 221 -2.70 -3.48 0.52
CA GLY A 221 -3.09 -4.59 1.37
C GLY A 221 -4.53 -4.97 1.10
N ILE A 222 -4.82 -6.26 1.10
CA ILE A 222 -6.16 -6.81 0.94
C ILE A 222 -6.77 -6.99 2.32
N TRP A 223 -7.96 -6.41 2.51
CA TRP A 223 -8.79 -6.60 3.69
C TRP A 223 -10.17 -7.11 3.27
N PRO A 224 -10.96 -7.75 4.16
CA PRO A 224 -12.24 -8.33 3.75
C PRO A 224 -13.23 -7.34 3.11
N ASP A 225 -13.22 -6.09 3.57
CA ASP A 225 -14.14 -5.02 3.16
C ASP A 225 -13.53 -4.06 2.12
N GLY A 226 -12.24 -4.13 1.80
CA GLY A 226 -11.62 -3.15 0.90
C GLY A 226 -10.24 -3.55 0.40
N TYR A 227 -9.86 -2.97 -0.74
CA TYR A 227 -8.46 -2.90 -1.13
C TYR A 227 -7.89 -1.60 -0.55
N TYR A 228 -6.89 -1.73 0.32
CA TYR A 228 -6.29 -0.59 1.00
C TYR A 228 -4.98 -0.22 0.33
N MET A 229 -4.73 1.07 0.22
CA MET A 229 -3.53 1.64 -0.37
C MET A 229 -2.99 2.73 0.55
N SER A 230 -1.68 2.87 0.58
CA SER A 230 -1.05 4.11 1.03
C SER A 230 0.01 4.56 0.05
N ALA A 231 0.31 5.85 0.03
CA ALA A 231 1.37 6.43 -0.78
C ALA A 231 1.99 7.62 -0.06
N ASN A 232 3.24 7.93 -0.40
CA ASN A 232 3.81 9.24 -0.11
C ASN A 232 3.13 10.28 -1.01
N SER A 233 2.65 11.38 -0.43
CA SER A 233 1.93 12.42 -1.16
C SER A 233 2.84 13.59 -1.48
N PHE A 234 2.88 13.98 -2.75
CA PHE A 234 3.65 15.13 -3.23
C PHE A 234 2.75 16.17 -3.89
N SER A 235 2.84 17.43 -3.45
CA SER A 235 1.94 18.48 -3.93
C SER A 235 2.09 18.71 -5.44
N SER A 236 0.96 18.76 -6.15
CA SER A 236 0.93 19.01 -7.60
C SER A 236 1.79 20.24 -8.00
N GLY A 237 2.62 20.08 -9.03
CA GLY A 237 3.45 21.14 -9.61
C GLY A 237 4.77 21.37 -8.88
N SER A 238 4.77 21.51 -7.54
CA SER A 238 6.02 21.71 -6.78
C SER A 238 6.69 20.42 -6.33
N LEU A 239 5.97 19.29 -6.32
CA LEU A 239 6.42 17.98 -5.86
C LEU A 239 7.00 17.99 -4.45
N ASN A 240 6.54 18.90 -3.58
CA ASN A 240 6.94 18.90 -2.18
C ASN A 240 6.22 17.78 -1.45
N PHE A 241 6.94 17.05 -0.60
CA PHE A 241 6.33 16.09 0.29
C PHE A 241 5.36 16.77 1.26
N ILE A 242 4.13 16.24 1.36
CA ILE A 242 3.06 16.77 2.20
C ILE A 242 2.45 15.73 3.15
N GLY A 243 3.15 14.61 3.38
CA GLY A 243 2.70 13.51 4.22
C GLY A 243 2.27 12.30 3.41
N ALA A 244 1.37 11.49 3.96
CA ALA A 244 0.95 10.24 3.34
C ALA A 244 -0.55 10.24 3.02
N ALA A 245 -0.91 9.55 1.95
CA ALA A 245 -2.28 9.17 1.63
C ALA A 245 -2.59 7.82 2.26
N ALA A 246 -3.80 7.67 2.83
CA ALA A 246 -4.40 6.39 3.17
C ALA A 246 -5.73 6.27 2.42
N VAL A 247 -5.89 5.20 1.64
CA VAL A 247 -6.99 5.05 0.69
C VAL A 247 -7.61 3.67 0.81
N ALA A 248 -8.93 3.60 0.78
CA ALA A 248 -9.69 2.36 0.64
C ALA A 248 -10.48 2.40 -0.66
N PHE A 249 -10.45 1.30 -1.40
CA PHE A 249 -11.27 1.07 -2.60
C PHE A 249 -12.31 -0.01 -2.32
N GLU A 250 -13.52 0.18 -2.84
CA GLU A 250 -14.67 -0.68 -2.60
C GLU A 250 -14.53 -2.03 -3.31
N ARG A 251 -13.84 -2.95 -2.64
CA ARG A 251 -13.45 -4.26 -3.15
C ARG A 251 -14.64 -5.07 -3.69
N SER A 252 -15.79 -5.04 -3.02
CA SER A 252 -16.99 -5.77 -3.46
C SER A 252 -17.47 -5.33 -4.85
N GLU A 253 -17.45 -4.04 -5.14
CA GLU A 253 -17.85 -3.52 -6.46
C GLU A 253 -16.76 -3.78 -7.50
N MET A 254 -15.48 -3.67 -7.11
CA MET A 254 -14.34 -3.96 -7.97
C MET A 254 -14.29 -5.40 -8.46
N LEU A 255 -14.58 -6.35 -7.58
CA LEU A 255 -14.66 -7.77 -7.90
C LEU A 255 -15.78 -8.11 -8.90
N ASN A 256 -16.81 -7.27 -8.97
CA ASN A 256 -17.98 -7.46 -9.83
C ASN A 256 -17.94 -6.60 -11.11
N GLY A 257 -16.92 -5.76 -11.30
CA GLY A 257 -16.81 -4.89 -12.47
C GLY A 257 -17.73 -3.66 -12.43
N ASN A 258 -18.30 -3.34 -11.27
CA ASN A 258 -19.16 -2.18 -11.07
C ASN A 258 -18.34 -0.92 -10.76
N PRO A 259 -18.90 0.30 -10.93
CA PRO A 259 -18.27 1.52 -10.41
C PRO A 259 -18.00 1.39 -8.92
N ALA A 260 -16.79 1.71 -8.48
CA ALA A 260 -16.35 1.50 -7.11
C ALA A 260 -16.09 2.83 -6.39
N GLN A 261 -16.45 2.90 -5.11
CA GLN A 261 -16.13 4.03 -4.26
C GLN A 261 -14.65 4.04 -3.84
N MET A 262 -14.13 5.24 -3.59
CA MET A 262 -12.83 5.50 -3.01
C MET A 262 -13.00 6.40 -1.78
N VAL A 263 -12.46 5.96 -0.65
CA VAL A 263 -12.33 6.78 0.57
C VAL A 263 -10.87 7.11 0.76
N PHE A 264 -10.55 8.40 0.80
CA PHE A 264 -9.20 8.93 0.84
C PHE A 264 -9.01 9.80 2.08
N PHE A 265 -7.90 9.62 2.77
CA PHE A 265 -7.43 10.52 3.83
C PHE A 265 -6.06 11.08 3.46
N GLN A 266 -5.93 12.41 3.49
CA GLN A 266 -4.62 13.06 3.50
C GLN A 266 -4.14 13.19 4.93
N ASN A 267 -3.13 12.41 5.33
CA ASN A 267 -2.44 12.61 6.59
C ASN A 267 -1.31 13.63 6.40
N SER A 268 -1.65 14.91 6.55
CA SER A 268 -0.72 16.04 6.38
C SER A 268 0.27 16.16 7.53
N SER A 269 1.32 15.35 7.51
CA SER A 269 2.39 15.35 8.51
C SER A 269 3.74 15.15 7.83
N SER A 270 4.75 15.93 8.24
CA SER A 270 6.12 15.74 7.76
C SER A 270 6.78 14.46 8.26
N THR A 271 6.16 13.76 9.22
CA THR A 271 6.69 12.52 9.80
C THR A 271 5.91 11.27 9.40
N THR A 272 4.75 11.41 8.76
CA THR A 272 3.97 10.26 8.28
C THR A 272 4.49 9.86 6.90
N TRP A 273 5.19 8.73 6.80
CA TRP A 273 6.03 8.39 5.65
C TRP A 273 6.00 6.89 5.34
N SER A 274 5.83 6.53 4.06
CA SER A 274 5.88 5.16 3.53
C SER A 274 5.11 4.16 4.39
N LEU A 275 3.84 4.46 4.65
CA LEU A 275 2.92 3.57 5.34
C LEU A 275 2.79 2.24 4.59
N LEU A 276 2.50 1.17 5.33
CA LEU A 276 2.15 -0.14 4.81
C LEU A 276 0.77 -0.54 5.35
N PRO A 277 -0.28 -0.60 4.51
CA PRO A 277 -1.56 -1.18 4.90
C PRO A 277 -1.40 -2.69 5.15
N SER A 278 -2.17 -3.23 6.07
CA SER A 278 -2.14 -4.64 6.42
C SER A 278 -2.77 -5.47 5.30
N ASP A 279 -2.10 -6.56 4.94
CA ASP A 279 -2.54 -7.53 3.95
C ASP A 279 -2.93 -8.84 4.63
N ASN A 280 -4.21 -9.23 4.54
CA ASN A 280 -4.76 -10.38 5.25
C ASN A 280 -4.46 -11.71 4.54
N ASP A 281 -3.59 -12.53 5.15
CA ASP A 281 -3.29 -13.90 4.71
C ASP A 281 -3.98 -14.95 5.59
N GLY A 282 -5.05 -15.52 5.05
CA GLY A 282 -5.71 -16.73 5.50
C GLY A 282 -7.08 -16.42 6.08
N ALA A 283 -7.30 -16.87 7.32
CA ALA A 283 -8.56 -16.62 7.98
C ALA A 283 -8.79 -15.11 8.15
N ALA A 284 -9.99 -14.65 7.82
CA ALA A 284 -10.35 -13.25 7.91
C ALA A 284 -10.18 -12.71 9.35
N PRO A 285 -9.86 -11.41 9.49
CA PRO A 285 -9.96 -10.72 10.77
C PRO A 285 -11.39 -10.78 11.34
N PRO A 286 -11.57 -10.52 12.66
CA PRO A 286 -12.90 -10.35 13.23
C PRO A 286 -13.74 -9.33 12.47
N ALA A 287 -15.05 -9.56 12.39
CA ALA A 287 -15.95 -8.64 11.70
C ALA A 287 -15.89 -7.23 12.31
N GLY A 288 -15.76 -6.21 11.46
CA GLY A 288 -15.62 -4.81 11.87
C GLY A 288 -14.22 -4.43 12.38
N ALA A 289 -13.21 -5.28 12.18
CA ALA A 289 -11.83 -4.88 12.45
C ALA A 289 -11.32 -3.89 11.39
N SER A 290 -10.76 -2.77 11.83
CA SER A 290 -10.05 -1.82 10.99
C SER A 290 -8.91 -2.48 10.21
N ASN A 291 -8.59 -1.97 9.02
CA ASN A 291 -7.29 -2.21 8.40
C ASN A 291 -6.22 -1.45 9.19
N TYR A 292 -5.05 -2.04 9.38
CA TYR A 292 -3.95 -1.41 10.11
C TYR A 292 -2.89 -0.89 9.14
N CYS A 293 -2.48 0.36 9.28
CA CYS A 293 -1.36 0.91 8.52
C CYS A 293 -0.16 1.13 9.44
N THR A 294 1.04 0.66 9.06
CA THR A 294 2.25 0.87 9.88
C THR A 294 3.36 1.62 9.15
N GLN A 295 4.18 2.33 9.91
CA GLN A 295 5.47 2.85 9.47
C GLN A 295 6.51 2.67 10.58
N LEU A 296 7.78 2.87 10.23
CA LEU A 296 8.84 2.98 11.22
C LEU A 296 8.66 4.23 12.08
N ARG A 297 9.00 4.11 13.38
CA ARG A 297 9.22 5.23 14.30
C ARG A 297 10.68 5.19 14.78
N PRO A 298 11.59 5.77 14.01
CA PRO A 298 13.00 5.83 14.37
C PRO A 298 13.24 6.62 15.66
N PRO A 299 14.27 6.26 16.45
CA PRO A 299 15.16 5.11 16.24
C PRO A 299 14.61 3.79 16.82
N ASN A 300 13.40 3.76 17.39
CA ASN A 300 13.04 2.74 18.38
C ASN A 300 11.55 2.40 18.47
N GLY A 301 10.86 2.21 17.35
CA GLY A 301 9.48 1.77 17.37
C GLY A 301 8.80 1.70 16.02
N LEU A 302 7.49 1.51 16.09
CA LEU A 302 6.56 1.56 14.97
C LEU A 302 5.40 2.49 15.33
N ASP A 303 4.85 3.14 14.31
CA ASP A 303 3.53 3.76 14.38
C ASP A 303 2.50 2.82 13.78
N VAL A 304 1.36 2.68 14.44
CA VAL A 304 0.22 1.92 13.94
C VAL A 304 -1.00 2.83 13.86
N PHE A 305 -1.56 2.96 12.67
CA PHE A 305 -2.81 3.65 12.41
C PHE A 305 -3.92 2.64 12.14
N GLU A 306 -5.16 3.03 12.40
CA GLU A 306 -6.35 2.23 12.12
C GLU A 306 -7.21 2.95 11.08
N PHE A 307 -7.53 2.24 10.00
CA PHE A 307 -8.45 2.67 8.96
C PHE A 307 -9.73 1.84 9.04
N ASP A 308 -10.79 2.45 9.54
CA ASP A 308 -12.16 1.93 9.52
C ASP A 308 -12.94 2.60 8.39
N VAL A 309 -13.43 1.80 7.43
CA VAL A 309 -14.18 2.31 6.26
C VAL A 309 -15.67 2.02 6.42
N ASP A 310 -16.52 3.01 6.15
CA ASP A 310 -17.98 2.85 6.14
C ASP A 310 -18.53 2.98 4.72
N TRP A 311 -18.71 1.87 4.01
CA TRP A 311 -19.25 1.92 2.64
C TRP A 311 -20.72 2.38 2.57
N VAL A 312 -21.48 2.28 3.65
CA VAL A 312 -22.88 2.74 3.68
C VAL A 312 -22.93 4.26 3.77
N THR A 313 -22.08 4.86 4.62
CA THR A 313 -21.92 6.30 4.75
C THR A 313 -20.44 6.65 4.76
N PRO A 314 -19.78 6.75 3.59
CA PRO A 314 -18.32 6.92 3.50
C PRO A 314 -17.74 8.11 4.25
N GLY A 315 -18.54 9.17 4.45
CA GLY A 315 -18.15 10.31 5.28
C GLY A 315 -17.98 10.01 6.78
N ASN A 316 -18.46 8.86 7.27
CA ASN A 316 -18.23 8.40 8.63
C ASN A 316 -16.93 7.60 8.80
N SER A 317 -16.24 7.28 7.71
CA SER A 317 -14.98 6.53 7.77
C SER A 317 -13.97 7.26 8.66
N THR A 318 -13.05 6.52 9.26
CA THR A 318 -12.03 7.09 10.14
C THR A 318 -10.63 6.58 9.79
N PHE A 319 -9.65 7.48 9.92
CA PHE A 319 -8.23 7.12 9.93
C PHE A 319 -7.60 7.71 11.19
N THR A 320 -7.28 6.85 12.15
CA THR A 320 -6.90 7.25 13.51
C THR A 320 -5.52 6.72 13.89
N GLY A 321 -4.90 7.37 14.89
CA GLY A 321 -3.55 7.07 15.35
C GLY A 321 -2.57 8.24 15.17
N PRO A 322 -1.26 7.99 15.23
CA PRO A 322 -0.67 6.67 15.45
C PRO A 322 -0.74 6.23 16.92
N THR A 323 -1.02 4.95 17.14
CA THR A 323 -0.61 4.25 18.36
C THR A 323 0.88 3.94 18.25
N ILE A 324 1.66 4.37 19.25
CA ILE A 324 3.10 4.18 19.28
C ILE A 324 3.43 2.83 19.90
N ILE A 325 4.15 1.99 19.16
CA ILE A 325 4.69 0.73 19.63
C ILE A 325 6.20 0.88 19.83
N ALA A 326 6.63 0.87 21.09
CA ALA A 326 8.06 0.95 21.42
C ALA A 326 8.78 -0.36 21.05
N ALA A 327 10.01 -0.22 20.56
CA ALA A 327 10.93 -1.32 20.28
C ALA A 327 12.34 -0.96 20.78
N SER A 328 13.26 -1.92 20.76
CA SER A 328 14.67 -1.59 21.02
C SER A 328 15.22 -0.68 19.90
N PRO A 329 16.18 0.20 20.20
CA PRO A 329 16.76 1.07 19.17
C PRO A 329 17.49 0.29 18.08
N TYR A 330 17.67 0.92 16.92
CA TYR A 330 18.48 0.46 15.78
C TYR A 330 19.27 1.63 15.18
N SER A 331 20.21 1.31 14.29
CA SER A 331 20.97 2.27 13.49
C SER A 331 20.76 2.04 11.99
N SER A 332 21.01 3.10 11.22
CA SER A 332 20.91 3.14 9.77
C SER A 332 22.09 2.40 9.14
N VAL A 333 21.93 1.93 7.92
CA VAL A 333 23.01 1.40 7.10
C VAL A 333 22.80 1.87 5.67
N ASN A 334 23.84 2.36 5.01
CA ASN A 334 23.77 2.78 3.62
C ASN A 334 25.04 2.40 2.86
N ASN A 335 25.11 2.79 1.59
CA ASN A 335 26.33 2.67 0.80
C ASN A 335 26.86 1.24 0.71
N ILE A 336 25.95 0.27 0.49
CA ILE A 336 26.27 -1.15 0.52
C ILE A 336 27.19 -1.50 -0.67
N PRO A 337 28.39 -2.04 -0.43
CA PRO A 337 29.27 -2.46 -1.51
C PRO A 337 28.70 -3.63 -2.31
N GLN A 338 28.88 -3.62 -3.63
CA GLN A 338 28.55 -4.73 -4.52
C GLN A 338 29.77 -5.17 -5.32
N SER A 339 29.84 -6.46 -5.64
CA SER A 339 31.00 -7.04 -6.33
C SER A 339 31.09 -6.56 -7.77
N GLY A 340 32.31 -6.27 -8.24
CA GLY A 340 32.57 -5.96 -9.65
C GLY A 340 32.29 -4.51 -10.07
N THR A 341 31.90 -3.63 -9.15
CA THR A 341 31.72 -2.19 -9.42
C THR A 341 32.07 -1.34 -8.18
N GLY A 342 32.34 -0.05 -8.39
CA GLY A 342 32.49 0.95 -7.33
C GLY A 342 31.17 1.63 -6.93
N THR A 343 30.09 1.38 -7.66
CA THR A 343 28.75 1.89 -7.35
C THR A 343 28.22 1.23 -6.09
N LEU A 344 27.83 2.03 -5.10
CA LEU A 344 27.26 1.55 -3.84
C LEU A 344 25.73 1.48 -3.96
N LEU A 345 25.11 0.54 -3.24
CA LEU A 345 23.66 0.40 -3.20
C LEU A 345 23.07 1.19 -2.02
N ASP A 346 21.93 1.83 -2.26
CA ASP A 346 21.05 2.31 -1.19
C ASP A 346 20.39 1.11 -0.51
N ALA A 347 20.42 1.09 0.83
CA ALA A 347 19.85 0.01 1.63
C ALA A 347 18.33 0.16 1.86
N GLN A 348 17.76 1.32 1.50
CA GLN A 348 16.34 1.65 1.70
C GLN A 348 15.90 1.50 3.18
N ASP A 349 16.80 1.78 4.11
CA ASP A 349 16.64 1.62 5.57
C ASP A 349 15.72 2.67 6.23
N GLY A 350 15.40 3.75 5.51
CA GLY A 350 14.47 4.81 5.91
C GLY A 350 13.00 4.40 6.08
N LYS A 351 12.64 3.14 5.81
CA LYS A 351 11.25 2.66 5.72
C LYS A 351 11.12 1.15 5.92
N ALA A 352 9.90 0.73 6.25
CA ALA A 352 9.56 -0.68 6.28
C ALA A 352 9.52 -1.28 4.87
N MET A 353 9.93 -2.55 4.76
CA MET A 353 9.88 -3.31 3.51
C MET A 353 8.49 -3.92 3.32
N ASN A 354 7.98 -3.81 2.09
CA ASN A 354 6.68 -4.40 1.73
C ASN A 354 6.69 -5.93 1.97
N ARG A 355 5.69 -6.53 2.61
CA ARG A 355 4.37 -6.01 3.05
C ARG A 355 4.16 -6.14 4.58
N LEU A 356 3.16 -5.43 5.12
CA LEU A 356 2.64 -5.67 6.47
C LEU A 356 1.71 -6.89 6.43
N ASN A 357 2.24 -8.07 6.72
CA ASN A 357 1.49 -9.32 6.65
C ASN A 357 0.60 -9.45 7.89
N TYR A 358 -0.70 -9.67 7.74
CA TYR A 358 -1.61 -9.98 8.83
C TYR A 358 -2.06 -11.44 8.76
N ARG A 359 -2.16 -12.11 9.91
CA ARG A 359 -2.80 -13.42 10.03
C ARG A 359 -3.67 -13.52 11.27
N ASN A 360 -4.83 -14.17 11.10
CA ASN A 360 -5.66 -14.62 12.21
C ASN A 360 -5.44 -16.11 12.48
N PHE A 361 -4.91 -16.45 13.65
CA PHE A 361 -4.69 -17.83 14.09
C PHE A 361 -5.85 -18.38 14.93
N GLY A 362 -6.96 -17.65 15.03
CA GLY A 362 -8.12 -17.95 15.86
C GLY A 362 -7.90 -17.70 17.35
N SER A 363 -6.76 -18.14 17.90
CA SER A 363 -6.37 -17.88 19.29
C SER A 363 -5.72 -16.52 19.53
N HIS A 364 -5.15 -15.93 18.48
CA HIS A 364 -4.53 -14.60 18.48
C HIS A 364 -4.43 -14.10 17.03
N GLN A 365 -4.19 -12.80 16.90
CA GLN A 365 -3.90 -12.14 15.62
C GLN A 365 -2.45 -11.66 15.63
N ALA A 366 -1.78 -11.71 14.48
CA ALA A 366 -0.42 -11.20 14.35
C ALA A 366 -0.26 -10.37 13.09
N MET A 367 0.50 -9.28 13.19
CA MET A 367 1.06 -8.57 12.06
C MET A 367 2.58 -8.67 12.07
N VAL A 368 3.18 -8.90 10.91
CA VAL A 368 4.63 -9.03 10.76
C VAL A 368 5.14 -8.08 9.68
N VAL A 369 6.18 -7.33 10.02
CA VAL A 369 6.86 -6.38 9.13
C VAL A 369 8.36 -6.42 9.37
N CYS A 370 9.16 -6.05 8.37
CA CYS A 370 10.60 -5.94 8.51
C CYS A 370 11.16 -4.68 7.85
N HIS A 371 12.41 -4.38 8.14
CA HIS A 371 13.18 -3.31 7.50
C HIS A 371 14.68 -3.58 7.58
N THR A 372 15.47 -2.82 6.83
CA THR A 372 16.93 -2.91 6.80
C THR A 372 17.54 -2.03 7.89
N ILE A 373 18.56 -2.54 8.59
CA ILE A 373 19.28 -1.84 9.67
C ILE A 373 20.78 -2.15 9.61
N ASP A 374 21.61 -1.41 10.34
CA ASP A 374 22.96 -1.87 10.68
C ASP A 374 22.92 -2.94 11.78
N ALA A 375 23.24 -4.19 11.42
CA ALA A 375 23.42 -5.30 12.35
C ALA A 375 24.80 -5.30 13.04
N GLY A 376 25.54 -4.20 12.92
CA GLY A 376 26.84 -3.90 13.50
C GLY A 376 27.98 -4.00 12.48
N GLY A 377 28.85 -2.98 12.50
CA GLY A 377 30.00 -2.88 11.63
C GLY A 377 29.64 -2.57 10.17
N SER A 378 28.62 -1.73 9.95
CA SER A 378 28.09 -1.38 8.62
C SER A 378 27.61 -2.60 7.83
N ARG A 379 27.08 -3.60 8.54
CA ARG A 379 26.56 -4.82 7.93
C ARG A 379 25.04 -4.75 7.90
N ALA A 380 24.48 -4.61 6.70
CA ALA A 380 23.03 -4.65 6.52
C ALA A 380 22.44 -5.94 7.09
N GLY A 381 21.39 -5.79 7.90
CA GLY A 381 20.61 -6.87 8.46
C GLY A 381 19.12 -6.58 8.34
N MET A 382 18.33 -7.65 8.31
CA MET A 382 16.88 -7.56 8.30
C MET A 382 16.36 -7.63 9.74
N ARG A 383 15.66 -6.59 10.18
CA ARG A 383 15.01 -6.55 11.48
C ARG A 383 13.53 -6.80 11.34
N TRP A 384 13.03 -7.80 12.06
CA TRP A 384 11.63 -8.20 12.06
C TRP A 384 10.90 -7.69 13.30
N TYR A 385 9.64 -7.34 13.14
CA TYR A 385 8.71 -7.02 14.21
C TYR A 385 7.48 -7.92 14.08
N GLU A 386 7.04 -8.50 15.19
CA GLU A 386 5.77 -9.20 15.29
C GLU A 386 4.89 -8.46 16.31
N LEU A 387 3.78 -7.90 15.84
CA LEU A 387 2.77 -7.25 16.65
C LEU A 387 1.67 -8.28 16.92
N ARG A 388 1.37 -8.56 18.18
CA ARG A 388 0.30 -9.51 18.56
C ARG A 388 -0.80 -8.80 19.33
N ASN A 389 -2.03 -9.07 18.94
CA ASN A 389 -3.20 -8.80 19.75
C ASN A 389 -3.65 -10.14 20.36
N THR A 390 -3.43 -10.30 21.66
CA THR A 390 -3.69 -11.53 22.43
C THR A 390 -4.97 -11.44 23.23
#